data_AF-E6MDI6-F1
#
_entry.id   AF-E6MDI6-F1
#
_cell.length_a   1.000
_cell.length_b   1.000
_cell.length_c   1.000
_cell.angle_alpha   90.00
_cell.angle_beta   90.00
_cell.angle_gamma   90.00
#
_symmetry.space_group_name_H-M   'P 1'
#
loop_
_entity.id
_entity.type
_entity.pdbx_description
1 polymer ?
#
loop_
_entity_poly.entity_id
_entity_poly.type
_entity_poly.pdbx_seq_one_letter_code
_entity_poly.pdbx_strand_id
1 'polypeptide(L)'
;MFESRVILKKSMLYKVISCALILILPAVCFCGCGNVKKEKPVKKDVKKQIYGLTIDDAWDDDVALKDVVEGLKNLKARPTVRIVMSRETEPAEYVKLFKAIKPYADIMACPVDSFEMKNFKDRESYLQRFKDSYEHLSQYVSIWEVGNEINGTEWIKQRPELIVDKIFSAANFIKRKGGKIALTLYCTDSPSKDMIAWMQKYIPPKLADSVDYCFVSYYEDDNGGYSPEWKRIFKDLGEIFPSAFLGIGECGNIAENATEKSKIEMAKKYYGMPKYHKRFVGGYFWWNWVEDCIPYKNNRVYETIRSYGG
;
A
#
# COMPACT_ATOMS: atom_id res chain seq x y z
N MET A 1 19.68 54.12 -22.79
CA MET A 1 20.44 54.66 -23.92
C MET A 1 21.35 55.74 -23.36
N PHE A 2 22.67 55.50 -23.44
CA PHE A 2 23.86 56.37 -23.27
C PHE A 2 24.07 57.10 -21.93
N GLU A 3 25.04 56.69 -21.09
CA GLU A 3 26.52 56.89 -21.15
C GLU A 3 26.92 58.28 -20.60
N SER A 4 27.95 58.51 -19.77
CA SER A 4 29.36 58.03 -19.71
C SER A 4 29.90 58.24 -18.27
N ARG A 5 30.70 57.38 -17.62
CA ARG A 5 32.08 56.85 -17.83
C ARG A 5 33.25 57.78 -17.41
N VAL A 6 34.20 57.15 -16.67
CA VAL A 6 35.68 57.37 -16.61
C VAL A 6 36.19 58.31 -15.49
N ILE A 7 36.76 57.83 -14.36
CA ILE A 7 38.10 57.22 -14.06
C ILE A 7 39.24 58.26 -13.91
N LEU A 8 40.01 58.20 -12.80
CA LEU A 8 41.50 58.15 -12.70
C LEU A 8 41.90 58.22 -11.19
N LYS A 9 42.47 57.21 -10.52
CA LYS A 9 43.82 56.56 -10.50
C LYS A 9 44.94 57.27 -9.68
N LYS A 10 45.44 56.51 -8.67
CA LYS A 10 46.84 56.35 -8.18
C LYS A 10 47.48 57.51 -7.38
N SER A 11 48.39 57.35 -6.40
CA SER A 11 49.23 56.24 -5.87
C SER A 11 49.90 56.64 -4.53
N MET A 12 50.77 55.74 -4.00
CA MET A 12 51.88 55.89 -3.01
C MET A 12 51.52 55.39 -1.59
N LEU A 13 51.88 54.19 -1.11
CA LEU A 13 53.14 53.41 -0.98
C LEU A 13 54.10 53.92 0.13
N TYR A 14 54.58 52.95 0.96
CA TYR A 14 55.86 52.79 1.71
C TYR A 14 55.65 52.36 3.19
N LYS A 15 55.85 51.07 3.57
CA LYS A 15 57.06 50.26 3.95
C LYS A 15 57.26 50.18 5.49
N VAL A 16 57.08 49.02 6.16
CA VAL A 16 57.99 47.87 6.50
C VAL A 16 58.44 47.87 7.98
N ILE A 17 58.39 46.69 8.64
CA ILE A 17 59.29 46.06 9.67
C ILE A 17 58.39 45.13 10.55
N SER A 18 58.31 43.80 10.36
CA SER A 18 59.22 42.64 10.60
C SER A 18 59.20 42.01 12.02
N CYS A 19 58.84 40.71 12.01
CA CYS A 19 59.31 39.56 12.83
C CYS A 19 58.95 39.41 14.32
N ALA A 20 58.12 38.40 14.63
CA ALA A 20 58.56 37.18 15.35
C ALA A 20 57.45 36.09 15.36
N LEU A 21 57.82 34.88 14.93
CA LEU A 21 57.07 33.63 15.05
C LEU A 21 57.44 32.94 16.37
N ILE A 22 56.48 32.57 17.23
CA ILE A 22 56.54 31.35 18.05
C ILE A 22 55.12 30.79 18.24
N LEU A 23 54.97 29.50 17.92
CA LEU A 23 53.78 28.65 18.05
C LEU A 23 53.37 28.38 19.50
N ILE A 24 52.08 28.10 19.73
CA ILE A 24 51.51 26.88 20.36
C ILE A 24 50.07 27.16 20.82
N LEU A 25 49.10 26.48 20.20
CA LEU A 25 47.72 26.24 20.66
C LEU A 25 47.69 25.00 21.59
N PRO A 26 46.59 24.64 22.30
CA PRO A 26 45.30 25.32 22.50
C PRO A 26 44.77 25.24 23.96
N ALA A 27 43.81 26.11 24.33
CA ALA A 27 42.85 25.78 25.40
C ALA A 27 41.51 26.47 25.16
N VAL A 28 40.58 25.68 24.63
CA VAL A 28 39.13 25.63 24.90
C VAL A 28 38.50 26.90 25.45
N CYS A 29 37.77 27.62 24.60
CA CYS A 29 36.79 28.60 25.03
C CYS A 29 35.38 28.04 24.75
N PHE A 30 34.68 27.69 25.84
CA PHE A 30 33.24 27.53 25.85
C PHE A 30 32.60 28.89 25.58
N CYS A 31 31.81 29.03 24.51
CA CYS A 31 30.66 29.95 24.45
C CYS A 31 29.92 29.75 23.12
N GLY A 32 28.63 29.46 23.21
CA GLY A 32 27.75 29.43 22.05
C GLY A 32 26.67 28.36 22.13
N CYS A 33 25.80 28.43 23.15
CA CYS A 33 24.53 27.71 23.17
C CYS A 33 23.61 28.24 22.06
N GLY A 34 23.87 27.85 20.81
CA GLY A 34 22.86 27.80 19.77
C GLY A 34 22.03 26.54 20.00
N ASN A 35 20.78 26.73 20.42
CA ASN A 35 19.83 25.63 20.61
C ASN A 35 19.35 25.14 19.23
N VAL A 36 20.24 24.49 18.48
CA VAL A 36 19.85 23.71 17.31
C VAL A 36 19.07 22.52 17.85
N LYS A 37 17.74 22.57 17.74
CA LYS A 37 16.90 21.38 17.90
C LYS A 37 17.49 20.31 17.00
N LYS A 38 18.18 19.33 17.58
CA LYS A 38 18.50 18.09 16.89
C LYS A 38 17.17 17.56 16.38
N GLU A 39 16.96 17.62 15.07
CA GLU A 39 15.90 16.86 14.44
C GLU A 39 16.03 15.43 14.96
N LYS A 40 14.98 14.96 15.62
CA LYS A 40 14.92 13.55 16.02
C LYS A 40 15.16 12.76 14.74
N PRO A 41 16.06 11.77 14.73
CA PRO A 41 16.23 10.95 13.55
C PRO A 41 14.85 10.42 13.19
N VAL A 42 14.38 10.75 11.98
CA VAL A 42 13.19 10.13 11.39
C VAL A 42 13.42 8.65 11.55
N LYS A 43 12.63 7.99 12.41
CA LYS A 43 12.71 6.55 12.61
C LYS A 43 12.57 5.96 11.21
N LYS A 44 13.68 5.43 10.69
CA LYS A 44 13.71 4.71 9.42
C LYS A 44 12.74 3.56 9.63
N ASP A 45 11.54 3.67 9.06
CA ASP A 45 10.45 2.71 9.25
C ASP A 45 11.03 1.32 8.97
N VAL A 46 11.20 0.52 10.02
CA VAL A 46 11.62 -0.87 9.86
C VAL A 46 10.52 -1.50 9.04
N LYS A 47 10.86 -1.95 7.82
CA LYS A 47 9.92 -2.54 6.87
C LYS A 47 9.11 -3.63 7.59
N LYS A 48 7.89 -3.29 7.98
CA LYS A 48 7.00 -4.23 8.68
C LYS A 48 6.45 -5.18 7.64
N GLN A 49 6.72 -6.47 7.83
CA GLN A 49 6.02 -7.53 7.12
C GLN A 49 4.50 -7.33 7.31
N ILE A 50 3.74 -7.40 6.23
CA ILE A 50 2.28 -7.40 6.23
C ILE A 50 1.80 -8.84 6.12
N TYR A 51 0.97 -9.24 7.09
CA TYR A 51 0.14 -10.43 7.03
C TYR A 51 -1.27 -9.97 6.74
N GLY A 52 -1.72 -10.15 5.51
CA GLY A 52 -2.99 -9.64 5.04
C GLY A 52 -4.11 -10.64 5.22
N LEU A 53 -5.28 -10.17 5.63
CA LEU A 53 -6.51 -10.97 5.68
C LEU A 53 -7.61 -10.15 5.04
N THR A 54 -8.51 -10.76 4.28
CA THR A 54 -9.64 -10.05 3.68
C THR A 54 -10.93 -10.36 4.43
N ILE A 55 -11.75 -9.33 4.60
CA ILE A 55 -13.12 -9.39 5.09
C ILE A 55 -13.95 -8.65 4.03
N ASP A 56 -14.84 -9.35 3.33
CA ASP A 56 -15.82 -8.76 2.42
C ASP A 56 -17.20 -8.70 3.11
N ASP A 57 -18.31 -8.73 2.38
CA ASP A 57 -19.65 -8.78 2.99
C ASP A 57 -20.33 -10.16 2.80
N ALA A 58 -19.65 -11.14 2.22
CA ALA A 58 -20.24 -12.45 1.91
C ALA A 58 -20.55 -13.28 3.18
N TRP A 59 -19.98 -12.91 4.32
CA TRP A 59 -20.11 -13.61 5.60
C TRP A 59 -21.16 -13.02 6.55
N ASP A 60 -21.68 -11.81 6.29
CA ASP A 60 -22.39 -11.00 7.30
C ASP A 60 -23.66 -11.68 7.85
N ASP A 61 -24.32 -12.53 7.06
CA ASP A 61 -25.50 -13.30 7.47
C ASP A 61 -25.17 -14.65 8.12
N ASP A 62 -23.96 -15.17 7.91
CA ASP A 62 -23.56 -16.53 8.29
C ASP A 62 -22.63 -16.57 9.51
N VAL A 63 -21.83 -15.51 9.72
CA VAL A 63 -20.79 -15.45 10.76
C VAL A 63 -20.99 -14.24 11.65
N ALA A 64 -21.06 -14.45 12.96
CA ALA A 64 -21.19 -13.33 13.88
C ALA A 64 -19.87 -12.54 13.97
N LEU A 65 -19.94 -11.21 13.88
CA LEU A 65 -18.79 -10.30 14.03
C LEU A 65 -17.92 -10.59 15.28
N LYS A 66 -18.52 -11.08 16.37
CA LYS A 66 -17.76 -11.46 17.58
C LYS A 66 -16.76 -12.60 17.31
N ASP A 67 -17.11 -13.54 16.44
CA ASP A 67 -16.29 -14.73 16.14
C ASP A 67 -15.13 -14.33 15.21
N VAL A 68 -15.38 -13.41 14.27
CA VAL A 68 -14.36 -12.74 13.46
C VAL A 68 -13.34 -12.01 14.36
N VAL A 69 -13.83 -11.22 15.32
CA VAL A 69 -12.97 -10.50 16.28
C VAL A 69 -12.18 -11.46 17.18
N GLU A 70 -12.78 -12.57 17.63
CA GLU A 70 -12.06 -13.61 18.36
C GLU A 70 -10.97 -14.27 17.50
N GLY A 71 -11.25 -14.54 16.22
CA GLY A 71 -10.26 -15.05 15.27
C GLY A 71 -9.05 -14.11 15.15
N LEU A 72 -9.29 -12.82 14.94
CA LEU A 72 -8.23 -11.79 14.85
C LEU A 72 -7.42 -11.66 16.15
N LYS A 73 -8.09 -11.72 17.30
CA LYS A 73 -7.45 -11.61 18.62
C LYS A 73 -6.47 -12.76 18.90
N ASN A 74 -6.69 -13.94 18.30
CA ASN A 74 -5.89 -15.14 18.54
C ASN A 74 -4.68 -15.31 17.59
N LEU A 75 -4.51 -14.39 16.64
CA LEU A 75 -3.37 -14.36 15.72
C LEU A 75 -2.06 -14.04 16.45
N LYS A 76 -0.94 -14.53 15.90
CA LYS A 76 0.37 -14.39 16.56
C LYS A 76 1.01 -13.03 16.34
N ALA A 77 0.73 -12.38 15.21
CA ALA A 77 1.10 -11.00 14.95
C ALA A 77 -0.13 -10.17 14.62
N ARG A 78 0.00 -8.85 14.75
CA ARG A 78 -1.02 -7.91 14.32
C ARG A 78 -1.12 -7.94 12.78
N PRO A 79 -2.24 -8.40 12.19
CA PRO A 79 -2.40 -8.42 10.74
C PRO A 79 -2.73 -7.03 10.19
N THR A 80 -2.73 -6.93 8.87
CA THR A 80 -3.47 -5.89 8.15
C THR A 80 -4.74 -6.53 7.58
N VAL A 81 -5.90 -6.06 8.01
CA VAL A 81 -7.19 -6.52 7.47
C VAL A 81 -7.60 -5.61 6.32
N ARG A 82 -7.78 -6.18 5.14
CA ARG A 82 -8.43 -5.55 3.99
C ARG A 82 -9.93 -5.70 4.17
N ILE A 83 -10.66 -4.60 4.19
CA ILE A 83 -12.13 -4.61 4.24
C ILE A 83 -12.66 -4.17 2.88
N VAL A 84 -13.28 -5.09 2.16
CA VAL A 84 -13.94 -4.84 0.87
C VAL A 84 -15.36 -4.39 1.16
N MET A 85 -15.73 -3.22 0.64
CA MET A 85 -17.04 -2.63 0.92
C MET A 85 -17.97 -2.83 -0.27
N SER A 86 -19.14 -3.43 -0.05
CA SER A 86 -20.24 -3.48 -1.01
C SER A 86 -20.62 -2.09 -1.47
N ARG A 87 -20.90 -1.99 -2.78
CA ARG A 87 -21.42 -0.77 -3.40
C ARG A 87 -22.74 -0.32 -2.78
N GLU A 88 -23.58 -1.25 -2.34
CA GLU A 88 -24.95 -0.99 -1.90
C GLU A 88 -25.02 -0.51 -0.45
N THR A 89 -23.96 -0.75 0.33
CA THR A 89 -23.88 -0.38 1.74
C THR A 89 -23.19 0.97 1.88
N GLU A 90 -23.80 1.88 2.63
CA GLU A 90 -23.23 3.21 2.85
C GLU A 90 -21.98 3.13 3.75
N PRO A 91 -20.94 3.95 3.52
CA PRO A 91 -19.72 3.87 4.31
C PRO A 91 -19.93 4.09 5.83
N ALA A 92 -20.99 4.80 6.22
CA ALA A 92 -21.36 4.99 7.62
C ALA A 92 -21.75 3.68 8.32
N GLU A 93 -22.34 2.71 7.60
CA GLU A 93 -22.79 1.44 8.17
C GLU A 93 -21.61 0.55 8.57
N TYR A 94 -20.47 0.68 7.89
CA TYR A 94 -19.22 -0.01 8.21
C TYR A 94 -18.55 0.46 9.50
N VAL A 95 -18.98 1.57 10.12
CA VAL A 95 -18.34 2.10 11.34
C VAL A 95 -18.28 1.05 12.45
N LYS A 96 -19.32 0.23 12.61
CA LYS A 96 -19.36 -0.84 13.62
C LYS A 96 -18.25 -1.88 13.37
N LEU A 97 -18.13 -2.35 12.13
CA LEU A 97 -17.12 -3.32 11.71
C LEU A 97 -15.69 -2.78 11.90
N PHE A 98 -15.42 -1.59 11.34
CA PHE A 98 -14.09 -0.96 11.40
C PHE A 98 -13.66 -0.68 12.84
N LYS A 99 -14.58 -0.20 13.68
CA LYS A 99 -14.33 0.04 15.10
C LYS A 99 -14.03 -1.24 15.86
N ALA A 100 -14.70 -2.35 15.54
CA ALA A 100 -14.48 -3.63 16.20
C ALA A 100 -13.12 -4.27 15.81
N ILE A 101 -12.69 -4.10 14.56
CA ILE A 101 -11.43 -4.65 14.04
C ILE A 101 -10.20 -3.85 14.48
N LYS A 102 -10.31 -2.51 14.53
CA LYS A 102 -9.18 -1.60 14.75
C LYS A 102 -8.26 -1.96 15.94
N PRO A 103 -8.76 -2.41 17.10
CA PRO A 103 -7.89 -2.81 18.21
C PRO A 103 -6.95 -3.97 17.86
N TYR A 104 -7.34 -4.86 16.95
CA TYR A 104 -6.63 -6.11 16.66
C TYR A 104 -5.87 -6.10 15.34
N ALA A 105 -6.22 -5.22 14.39
CA ALA A 105 -5.57 -5.15 13.08
C ALA A 105 -5.31 -3.71 12.59
N ASP A 106 -4.29 -3.54 11.76
CA ASP A 106 -4.21 -2.39 10.86
C ASP A 106 -5.27 -2.57 9.76
N ILE A 107 -5.90 -1.50 9.27
CA ILE A 107 -7.01 -1.63 8.30
C ILE A 107 -6.62 -1.04 6.96
N MET A 108 -6.77 -1.82 5.90
CA MET A 108 -6.81 -1.36 4.53
C MET A 108 -8.27 -1.30 4.06
N ALA A 109 -8.79 -0.10 3.78
CA ALA A 109 -10.13 0.03 3.23
C ALA A 109 -10.10 -0.15 1.71
N CYS A 110 -11.01 -0.96 1.16
CA CYS A 110 -11.31 -1.06 -0.26
C CYS A 110 -12.75 -0.56 -0.50
N PRO A 111 -12.94 0.76 -0.71
CA PRO A 111 -14.28 1.32 -0.92
C PRO A 111 -14.97 0.91 -2.21
N VAL A 112 -14.20 0.47 -3.22
CA VAL A 112 -14.69 0.06 -4.54
C VAL A 112 -13.91 -1.15 -5.02
N ASP A 113 -14.58 -2.31 -5.03
CA ASP A 113 -14.07 -3.49 -5.70
C ASP A 113 -14.08 -3.36 -7.23
N SER A 114 -13.20 -4.09 -7.92
CA SER A 114 -13.02 -4.03 -9.37
C SER A 114 -14.29 -4.45 -10.11
N PHE A 115 -15.04 -5.43 -9.60
CA PHE A 115 -16.30 -5.89 -10.20
C PHE A 115 -17.41 -4.82 -10.16
N GLU A 116 -17.38 -3.98 -9.13
CA GLU A 116 -18.33 -2.89 -8.90
C GLU A 116 -17.91 -1.57 -9.58
N MET A 117 -16.66 -1.45 -10.03
CA MET A 117 -16.14 -0.20 -10.63
C MET A 117 -16.95 0.25 -11.85
N LYS A 118 -17.56 -0.69 -12.59
CA LYS A 118 -18.47 -0.43 -13.73
C LYS A 118 -19.71 0.40 -13.34
N ASN A 119 -20.10 0.39 -12.06
CA ASN A 119 -21.30 1.04 -11.55
C ASN A 119 -21.06 2.51 -11.18
N PHE A 120 -19.84 2.89 -10.87
CA PHE A 120 -19.42 4.29 -10.80
C PHE A 120 -19.22 4.76 -12.25
N LYS A 121 -20.08 5.61 -12.80
CA LYS A 121 -20.07 5.90 -14.26
C LYS A 121 -19.00 6.91 -14.67
N ASP A 122 -18.52 7.69 -13.73
CA ASP A 122 -17.60 8.80 -13.99
C ASP A 122 -16.62 9.00 -12.82
N ARG A 123 -15.73 9.98 -13.00
CA ARG A 123 -14.76 10.41 -12.00
C ARG A 123 -15.42 10.88 -10.69
N GLU A 124 -16.50 11.66 -10.78
CA GLU A 124 -17.12 12.30 -9.61
C GLU A 124 -17.82 11.28 -8.70
N SER A 125 -18.60 10.37 -9.28
CA SER A 125 -19.25 9.28 -8.53
C SER A 125 -18.23 8.39 -7.82
N TYR A 126 -17.13 8.03 -8.50
CA TYR A 126 -16.04 7.28 -7.89
C TYR A 126 -15.38 8.06 -6.75
N LEU A 127 -15.02 9.33 -6.98
CA LEU A 127 -14.42 10.19 -5.96
C LEU A 127 -15.35 10.40 -4.76
N GLN A 128 -16.66 10.51 -4.98
CA GLN A 128 -17.64 10.72 -3.92
C GLN A 128 -17.63 9.54 -2.94
N ARG A 129 -17.62 8.29 -3.45
CA ARG A 129 -17.48 7.09 -2.61
C ARG A 129 -16.26 7.14 -1.68
N PHE A 130 -15.12 7.66 -2.16
CA PHE A 130 -13.92 7.84 -1.35
C PHE A 130 -14.04 8.99 -0.34
N LYS A 131 -14.75 10.08 -0.67
CA LYS A 131 -15.01 11.18 0.27
C LYS A 131 -15.89 10.71 1.42
N ASP A 132 -16.99 10.02 1.11
CA ASP A 132 -17.93 9.51 2.11
C ASP A 132 -17.26 8.47 3.02
N SER A 133 -16.48 7.57 2.41
CA SER A 133 -15.67 6.60 3.17
C SER A 133 -14.66 7.29 4.07
N TYR A 134 -13.96 8.32 3.58
CA TYR A 134 -13.01 9.08 4.39
C TYR A 134 -13.69 9.78 5.57
N GLU A 135 -14.85 10.40 5.34
CA GLU A 135 -15.62 11.12 6.37
C GLU A 135 -15.95 10.21 7.56
N HIS A 136 -16.44 8.99 7.29
CA HIS A 136 -16.89 8.09 8.35
C HIS A 136 -15.79 7.19 8.91
N LEU A 137 -14.84 6.75 8.08
CA LEU A 137 -13.95 5.63 8.40
C LEU A 137 -12.49 6.02 8.63
N SER A 138 -12.07 7.24 8.25
CA SER A 138 -10.63 7.62 8.25
C SER A 138 -9.91 7.46 9.58
N GLN A 139 -10.59 7.60 10.72
CA GLN A 139 -10.01 7.37 12.04
C GLN A 139 -9.57 5.92 12.29
N TYR A 140 -10.13 4.96 11.55
CA TYR A 140 -9.81 3.53 11.67
C TYR A 140 -8.82 3.07 10.59
N VAL A 141 -8.79 3.74 9.44
CA VAL A 141 -8.06 3.30 8.25
C VAL A 141 -6.58 3.64 8.31
N SER A 142 -5.74 2.64 8.02
CA SER A 142 -4.28 2.80 7.90
C SER A 142 -3.83 2.94 6.44
N ILE A 143 -4.54 2.30 5.49
CA ILE A 143 -4.23 2.27 4.05
C ILE A 143 -5.55 2.38 3.27
N TRP A 144 -5.57 3.16 2.20
CA TRP A 144 -6.70 3.25 1.27
C TRP A 144 -6.36 2.55 -0.03
N GLU A 145 -7.02 1.45 -0.35
CA GLU A 145 -6.95 0.85 -1.69
C GLU A 145 -7.79 1.70 -2.63
N VAL A 146 -7.12 2.52 -3.46
CA VAL A 146 -7.77 3.50 -4.33
C VAL A 146 -8.09 2.95 -5.72
N GLY A 147 -7.67 1.72 -6.00
CA GLY A 147 -8.00 0.98 -7.20
C GLY A 147 -7.68 -0.50 -7.02
N ASN A 148 -8.72 -1.34 -7.12
CA ASN A 148 -8.59 -2.78 -7.17
C ASN A 148 -8.59 -3.26 -8.63
N GLU A 149 -7.69 -4.19 -8.94
CA GLU A 149 -7.51 -4.89 -10.23
C GLU A 149 -7.79 -4.04 -11.47
N ILE A 150 -7.17 -2.87 -11.51
CA ILE A 150 -7.56 -1.77 -12.41
C ILE A 150 -7.25 -2.06 -13.89
N ASN A 151 -6.41 -3.07 -14.16
CA ASN A 151 -6.14 -3.59 -15.49
C ASN A 151 -7.19 -4.61 -15.98
N GLY A 152 -8.19 -4.94 -15.17
CA GLY A 152 -9.30 -5.84 -15.46
C GLY A 152 -10.38 -5.26 -16.36
N THR A 153 -10.01 -4.75 -17.54
CA THR A 153 -10.95 -4.02 -18.42
C THR A 153 -12.15 -4.85 -18.88
N GLU A 154 -12.01 -6.18 -18.89
CA GLU A 154 -13.02 -7.15 -19.32
C GLU A 154 -14.27 -7.12 -18.41
N TRP A 155 -14.08 -7.03 -17.10
CA TRP A 155 -15.19 -6.99 -16.12
C TRP A 155 -15.53 -5.57 -15.68
N ILE A 156 -14.55 -4.66 -15.63
CA ILE A 156 -14.79 -3.23 -15.35
C ILE A 156 -15.61 -2.60 -16.50
N LYS A 157 -15.45 -3.09 -17.74
CA LYS A 157 -16.20 -2.66 -18.94
C LYS A 157 -16.15 -1.14 -19.16
N GLN A 158 -14.99 -0.53 -18.88
CA GLN A 158 -14.73 0.89 -19.09
C GLN A 158 -13.38 1.09 -19.76
N ARG A 159 -13.21 2.23 -20.42
CA ARG A 159 -11.96 2.59 -21.07
C ARG A 159 -10.86 2.85 -20.02
N PRO A 160 -9.62 2.37 -20.23
CA PRO A 160 -8.50 2.59 -19.30
C PRO A 160 -8.32 4.04 -18.86
N GLU A 161 -8.52 5.01 -19.75
CA GLU A 161 -8.38 6.42 -19.42
C GLU A 161 -9.38 6.87 -18.34
N LEU A 162 -10.62 6.37 -18.38
CA LEU A 162 -11.62 6.66 -17.36
C LEU A 162 -11.28 5.97 -16.04
N ILE A 163 -10.80 4.72 -16.10
CA ILE A 163 -10.35 3.97 -14.92
C ILE A 163 -9.23 4.74 -14.21
N VAL A 164 -8.21 5.17 -14.96
CA VAL A 164 -7.08 5.93 -14.43
C VAL A 164 -7.50 7.30 -13.90
N ASP A 165 -8.39 8.02 -14.56
CA ASP A 165 -8.88 9.33 -14.09
C ASP A 165 -9.60 9.21 -12.73
N LYS A 166 -10.45 8.19 -12.57
CA LYS A 166 -11.11 7.86 -11.30
C LYS A 166 -10.11 7.61 -10.18
N ILE A 167 -9.20 6.66 -10.40
CA ILE A 167 -8.20 6.27 -9.40
C ILE A 167 -7.31 7.45 -9.05
N PHE A 168 -6.89 8.22 -10.05
CA PHE A 168 -6.04 9.37 -9.81
C PHE A 168 -6.77 10.47 -9.03
N SER A 169 -8.07 10.65 -9.25
CA SER A 169 -8.89 11.58 -8.46
C SER A 169 -8.99 11.17 -6.99
N ALA A 170 -9.23 9.88 -6.72
CA ALA A 170 -9.29 9.31 -5.37
C ALA A 170 -7.93 9.37 -4.67
N ALA A 171 -6.86 8.94 -5.36
CA ALA A 171 -5.48 9.02 -4.89
C ALA A 171 -5.11 10.45 -4.48
N ASN A 172 -5.36 11.43 -5.35
CA ASN A 172 -5.07 12.84 -5.04
C ASN A 172 -5.85 13.34 -3.83
N PHE A 173 -7.11 12.95 -3.66
CA PHE A 173 -7.90 13.30 -2.49
C PHE A 173 -7.31 12.72 -1.20
N ILE A 174 -7.04 11.42 -1.17
CA ILE A 174 -6.48 10.74 0.02
C ILE A 174 -5.09 11.27 0.37
N LYS A 175 -4.20 11.45 -0.62
CA LYS A 175 -2.85 11.99 -0.40
C LYS A 175 -2.87 13.41 0.15
N ARG A 176 -3.78 14.28 -0.31
CA ARG A 176 -3.95 15.64 0.25
C ARG A 176 -4.40 15.64 1.71
N LYS A 177 -5.05 14.56 2.17
CA LYS A 177 -5.43 14.36 3.57
C LYS A 177 -4.33 13.67 4.39
N GLY A 178 -3.18 13.36 3.79
CA GLY A 178 -2.07 12.67 4.44
C GLY A 178 -2.24 11.14 4.56
N GLY A 179 -3.26 10.57 3.91
CA GLY A 179 -3.47 9.12 3.90
C GLY A 179 -2.46 8.38 3.02
N LYS A 180 -2.23 7.10 3.34
CA LYS A 180 -1.46 6.17 2.49
C LYS A 180 -2.39 5.51 1.49
N ILE A 181 -1.92 5.33 0.25
CA ILE A 181 -2.71 4.69 -0.82
C ILE A 181 -2.07 3.38 -1.29
N ALA A 182 -2.93 2.43 -1.66
CA ALA A 182 -2.58 1.18 -2.32
C ALA A 182 -3.25 1.08 -3.70
N LEU A 183 -2.56 0.42 -4.63
CA LEU A 183 -3.14 -0.13 -5.85
C LEU A 183 -2.94 -1.64 -5.84
N THR A 184 -3.98 -2.39 -6.18
CA THR A 184 -3.90 -3.85 -6.38
C THR A 184 -4.09 -4.13 -7.86
N LEU A 185 -3.20 -4.93 -8.44
CA LEU A 185 -3.11 -5.20 -9.88
C LEU A 185 -3.37 -6.67 -10.15
N TYR A 186 -4.19 -6.99 -11.16
CA TYR A 186 -4.50 -8.37 -11.48
C TYR A 186 -3.39 -9.00 -12.32
N CYS A 187 -2.88 -10.15 -11.88
CA CYS A 187 -1.92 -10.95 -12.62
C CYS A 187 -2.64 -12.08 -13.36
N THR A 188 -2.35 -12.27 -14.63
CA THR A 188 -2.84 -13.40 -15.45
C THR A 188 -1.73 -14.43 -15.67
N ASP A 189 -1.98 -15.44 -16.51
CA ASP A 189 -0.97 -16.32 -17.09
C ASP A 189 -0.05 -15.62 -18.13
N SER A 190 -0.39 -14.40 -18.56
CA SER A 190 0.43 -13.53 -19.41
C SER A 190 0.75 -12.17 -18.75
N PRO A 191 1.37 -12.16 -17.55
CA PRO A 191 1.44 -10.95 -16.72
C PRO A 191 2.25 -9.82 -17.35
N SER A 192 3.26 -10.15 -18.16
CA SER A 192 4.03 -9.14 -18.90
C SER A 192 3.18 -8.38 -19.92
N LYS A 193 2.18 -9.04 -20.52
CA LYS A 193 1.31 -8.45 -21.54
C LYS A 193 0.12 -7.73 -20.91
N ASP A 194 -0.52 -8.35 -19.92
CA ASP A 194 -1.84 -7.88 -19.47
C ASP A 194 -1.73 -6.91 -18.28
N MET A 195 -0.75 -7.11 -17.40
CA MET A 195 -0.57 -6.27 -16.22
C MET A 195 0.53 -5.23 -16.44
N ILE A 196 1.76 -5.67 -16.75
CA ILE A 196 2.93 -4.78 -16.83
C ILE A 196 2.79 -3.78 -17.99
N ALA A 197 2.49 -4.24 -19.20
CA ALA A 197 2.34 -3.35 -20.35
C ALA A 197 1.16 -2.40 -20.20
N TRP A 198 0.05 -2.83 -19.60
CA TRP A 198 -1.08 -1.95 -19.28
C TRP A 198 -0.64 -0.83 -18.33
N MET A 199 0.06 -1.17 -17.24
CA MET A 199 0.55 -0.17 -16.28
C MET A 199 1.48 0.84 -16.94
N GLN A 200 2.45 0.37 -17.73
CA GLN A 200 3.39 1.23 -18.44
C GLN A 200 2.70 2.18 -19.43
N LYS A 201 1.59 1.73 -20.03
CA LYS A 201 0.84 2.52 -21.01
C LYS A 201 -0.07 3.56 -20.36
N TYR A 202 -0.74 3.21 -19.27
CA TYR A 202 -1.87 4.01 -18.77
C TYR A 202 -1.61 4.71 -17.43
N ILE A 203 -0.72 4.23 -16.57
CA ILE A 203 -0.44 4.87 -15.28
C ILE A 203 0.51 6.06 -15.49
N PRO A 204 0.08 7.30 -15.21
CA PRO A 204 0.96 8.46 -15.34
C PRO A 204 2.02 8.47 -14.22
N PRO A 205 3.24 8.98 -14.48
CA PRO A 205 4.32 9.02 -13.48
C PRO A 205 3.89 9.64 -12.15
N LYS A 206 3.09 10.72 -12.19
CA LYS A 206 2.58 11.39 -10.99
C LYS A 206 1.71 10.49 -10.10
N LEU A 207 0.91 9.60 -10.70
CA LEU A 207 0.16 8.61 -9.92
C LEU A 207 1.15 7.56 -9.38
N ALA A 208 2.00 6.99 -10.23
CA ALA A 208 2.97 5.97 -9.83
C ALA A 208 3.86 6.39 -8.66
N ASP A 209 4.38 7.62 -8.68
CA ASP A 209 5.23 8.17 -7.62
C ASP A 209 4.49 8.37 -6.29
N SER A 210 3.17 8.55 -6.34
CA SER A 210 2.33 8.81 -5.16
C SER A 210 1.87 7.55 -4.43
N VAL A 211 2.01 6.38 -5.06
CA VAL A 211 1.56 5.08 -4.54
C VAL A 211 2.46 4.61 -3.41
N ASP A 212 1.88 4.35 -2.23
CA ASP A 212 2.63 3.86 -1.06
C ASP A 212 2.76 2.32 -1.08
N TYR A 213 1.76 1.63 -1.64
CA TYR A 213 1.73 0.16 -1.78
C TYR A 213 1.24 -0.25 -3.17
N CYS A 214 1.97 -1.13 -3.85
CA CYS A 214 1.54 -1.77 -5.09
C CYS A 214 1.47 -3.27 -4.82
N PHE A 215 0.27 -3.81 -4.87
CA PHE A 215 0.02 -5.21 -4.61
C PHE A 215 -0.43 -5.95 -5.88
N VAL A 216 -0.31 -7.28 -5.86
CA VAL A 216 -0.71 -8.17 -6.95
C VAL A 216 -1.83 -9.08 -6.47
N SER A 217 -2.98 -9.02 -7.14
CA SER A 217 -4.03 -10.04 -7.04
C SER A 217 -3.67 -11.22 -7.95
N TYR A 218 -3.75 -12.44 -7.40
CA TYR A 218 -3.52 -13.65 -8.18
C TYR A 218 -4.17 -14.88 -7.55
N TYR A 219 -4.91 -15.64 -8.38
CA TYR A 219 -5.57 -16.88 -8.02
C TYR A 219 -5.11 -18.01 -8.94
N GLU A 220 -4.42 -19.00 -8.38
CA GLU A 220 -3.84 -20.10 -9.16
C GLU A 220 -4.89 -21.03 -9.75
N ASP A 221 -5.99 -21.24 -9.02
CA ASP A 221 -7.10 -22.09 -9.45
C ASP A 221 -7.96 -21.45 -10.55
N ASP A 222 -7.91 -20.12 -10.72
CA ASP A 222 -8.47 -19.41 -11.87
C ASP A 222 -7.54 -19.42 -13.10
N ASN A 223 -6.23 -19.54 -12.87
CA ASN A 223 -5.20 -19.40 -13.90
C ASN A 223 -4.59 -20.75 -14.32
N GLY A 224 -5.36 -21.84 -14.23
CA GLY A 224 -4.95 -23.18 -14.69
C GLY A 224 -3.71 -23.73 -14.00
N GLY A 225 -3.40 -23.28 -12.78
CA GLY A 225 -2.20 -23.66 -12.04
C GLY A 225 -0.91 -23.00 -12.56
N TYR A 226 -1.01 -21.96 -13.38
CA TYR A 226 0.15 -21.14 -13.75
C TYR A 226 0.86 -20.63 -12.49
N SER A 227 2.18 -20.53 -12.54
CA SER A 227 2.98 -19.99 -11.46
C SER A 227 3.76 -18.80 -11.99
N PRO A 228 3.38 -17.56 -11.64
CA PRO A 228 4.07 -16.39 -12.12
C PRO A 228 5.54 -16.36 -11.67
N GLU A 229 6.42 -15.85 -12.52
CA GLU A 229 7.83 -15.61 -12.19
C GLU A 229 7.95 -14.41 -11.24
N TRP A 230 7.60 -14.61 -9.96
CA TRP A 230 7.42 -13.57 -8.95
C TRP A 230 8.62 -12.62 -8.83
N LYS A 231 9.84 -13.14 -8.93
CA LYS A 231 11.06 -12.30 -8.88
C LYS A 231 11.10 -11.28 -10.01
N ARG A 232 10.70 -11.68 -11.22
CA ARG A 232 10.63 -10.78 -12.38
C ARG A 232 9.49 -9.79 -12.23
N ILE A 233 8.29 -10.26 -11.86
CA ILE A 233 7.11 -9.42 -11.65
C ILE A 233 7.40 -8.30 -10.64
N PHE A 234 7.92 -8.63 -9.46
CA PHE A 234 8.22 -7.62 -8.45
C PHE A 234 9.42 -6.73 -8.78
N LYS A 235 10.31 -7.16 -9.68
CA LYS A 235 11.33 -6.26 -10.24
C LYS A 235 10.67 -5.23 -11.15
N ASP A 236 9.85 -5.66 -12.11
CA ASP A 236 9.22 -4.79 -13.10
C ASP A 236 8.23 -3.82 -12.43
N LEU A 237 7.43 -4.29 -11.46
CA LEU A 237 6.58 -3.41 -10.63
C LEU A 237 7.38 -2.41 -9.81
N GLY A 238 8.57 -2.81 -9.32
CA GLY A 238 9.47 -1.91 -8.62
C GLY A 238 10.02 -0.78 -9.50
N GLU A 239 10.12 -1.00 -10.82
CA GLU A 239 10.52 0.03 -11.78
C GLU A 239 9.36 0.97 -12.13
N ILE A 240 8.15 0.43 -12.27
CA ILE A 240 6.94 1.23 -12.55
C ILE A 240 6.56 2.10 -11.34
N PHE A 241 6.59 1.54 -10.14
CA PHE A 241 6.24 2.21 -8.89
C PHE A 241 7.51 2.38 -8.03
N PRO A 242 8.30 3.44 -8.21
CA PRO A 242 9.65 3.55 -7.65
C PRO A 242 9.70 3.76 -6.13
N SER A 243 8.61 4.24 -5.52
CA SER A 243 8.47 4.49 -4.08
C SER A 243 7.69 3.41 -3.32
N ALA A 244 6.76 2.71 -4.00
CA ALA A 244 5.81 1.79 -3.38
C ALA A 244 6.46 0.57 -2.68
N PHE A 245 5.89 0.14 -1.55
CA PHE A 245 6.08 -1.21 -1.05
C PHE A 245 5.34 -2.21 -1.94
N LEU A 246 5.89 -3.41 -2.10
CA LEU A 246 5.39 -4.41 -3.04
C LEU A 246 4.87 -5.65 -2.29
N GLY A 247 3.84 -6.31 -2.81
CA GLY A 247 3.29 -7.50 -2.18
C GLY A 247 2.18 -8.18 -2.98
N ILE A 248 1.54 -9.15 -2.34
CA ILE A 248 0.36 -9.85 -2.81
C ILE A 248 -0.86 -9.19 -2.16
N GLY A 249 -1.81 -8.74 -2.99
CA GLY A 249 -2.98 -7.95 -2.62
C GLY A 249 -4.23 -8.79 -2.49
N GLU A 250 -4.24 -9.94 -3.15
CA GLU A 250 -5.26 -10.97 -3.04
C GLU A 250 -4.61 -12.32 -3.37
N CYS A 251 -4.91 -13.34 -2.57
CA CYS A 251 -4.60 -14.73 -2.86
C CYS A 251 -5.56 -15.66 -2.11
N GLY A 252 -5.51 -16.94 -2.45
CA GLY A 252 -6.34 -17.96 -1.83
C GLY A 252 -6.87 -18.92 -2.87
N ASN A 253 -7.95 -19.60 -2.50
CA ASN A 253 -8.73 -20.41 -3.42
C ASN A 253 -10.05 -19.72 -3.71
N ILE A 254 -10.41 -19.61 -4.98
CA ILE A 254 -11.73 -19.12 -5.42
C ILE A 254 -12.60 -20.21 -6.03
N ALA A 255 -12.04 -21.40 -6.30
CA ALA A 255 -12.83 -22.51 -6.78
C ALA A 255 -13.83 -22.97 -5.70
N GLU A 256 -15.11 -23.07 -6.06
CA GLU A 256 -16.20 -23.48 -5.14
C GLU A 256 -15.94 -24.84 -4.46
N ASN A 257 -15.22 -25.74 -5.15
CA ASN A 257 -14.88 -27.08 -4.67
C ASN A 257 -13.49 -27.16 -4.00
N ALA A 258 -12.88 -26.04 -3.62
CA ALA A 258 -11.58 -26.02 -2.97
C ALA A 258 -11.61 -26.78 -1.62
N THR A 259 -10.82 -27.85 -1.54
CA THR A 259 -10.73 -28.69 -0.34
C THR A 259 -9.90 -28.01 0.76
N GLU A 260 -10.13 -28.40 2.02
CA GLU A 260 -9.28 -27.97 3.16
C GLU A 260 -7.79 -28.19 2.88
N LYS A 261 -7.45 -29.33 2.25
CA LYS A 261 -6.06 -29.65 1.87
C LYS A 261 -5.51 -28.62 0.89
N SER A 262 -6.27 -28.26 -0.15
CA SER A 262 -5.86 -27.26 -1.13
C SER A 262 -5.66 -25.88 -0.49
N LYS A 263 -6.58 -25.46 0.38
CA LYS A 263 -6.48 -24.20 1.14
C LYS A 263 -5.21 -24.17 2.01
N ILE A 264 -4.90 -25.27 2.71
CA ILE A 264 -3.67 -25.39 3.51
C ILE A 264 -2.41 -25.32 2.63
N GLU A 265 -2.39 -25.99 1.48
CA GLU A 265 -1.27 -25.96 0.54
C GLU A 265 -1.04 -24.55 -0.02
N MET A 266 -2.11 -23.87 -0.41
CA MET A 266 -2.10 -22.49 -0.91
C MET A 266 -1.65 -21.51 0.17
N ALA A 267 -2.18 -21.62 1.40
CA ALA A 267 -1.76 -20.78 2.53
C ALA A 267 -0.26 -20.91 2.80
N LYS A 268 0.27 -22.15 2.84
CA LYS A 268 1.72 -22.40 2.98
C LYS A 268 2.52 -21.79 1.84
N LYS A 269 2.05 -21.91 0.61
CA LYS A 269 2.73 -21.40 -0.58
C LYS A 269 2.86 -19.87 -0.53
N TYR A 270 1.77 -19.14 -0.28
CA TYR A 270 1.78 -17.68 -0.31
C TYR A 270 2.43 -17.07 0.94
N TYR A 271 2.04 -17.50 2.13
CA TYR A 271 2.60 -16.94 3.37
C TYR A 271 4.07 -17.36 3.60
N GLY A 272 4.52 -18.43 2.93
CA GLY A 272 5.91 -18.87 2.90
C GLY A 272 6.78 -18.23 1.80
N MET A 273 6.23 -17.32 0.97
CA MET A 273 6.98 -16.70 -0.12
C MET A 273 8.23 -15.95 0.38
N PRO A 274 9.39 -16.12 -0.28
CA PRO A 274 10.58 -15.36 0.05
C PRO A 274 10.43 -13.88 -0.36
N LYS A 275 11.37 -13.05 0.09
CA LYS A 275 11.44 -11.64 -0.34
C LYS A 275 11.94 -11.55 -1.78
N TYR A 276 11.03 -11.34 -2.73
CA TYR A 276 11.36 -11.21 -4.15
C TYR A 276 11.97 -9.86 -4.54
N HIS A 277 11.77 -8.83 -3.72
CA HIS A 277 12.30 -7.49 -3.95
C HIS A 277 12.64 -6.81 -2.61
N LYS A 278 13.56 -5.83 -2.61
CA LYS A 278 13.97 -5.14 -1.37
C LYS A 278 12.80 -4.42 -0.68
N ARG A 279 11.80 -3.96 -1.43
CA ARG A 279 10.56 -3.31 -0.93
C ARG A 279 9.39 -4.30 -0.78
N PHE A 280 9.63 -5.60 -0.92
CA PHE A 280 8.60 -6.60 -0.73
C PHE A 280 8.22 -6.71 0.76
N VAL A 281 6.92 -6.61 1.05
CA VAL A 281 6.36 -6.62 2.41
C VAL A 281 5.44 -7.81 2.66
N GLY A 282 5.33 -8.75 1.72
CA GLY A 282 4.36 -9.84 1.79
C GLY A 282 3.04 -9.41 1.22
N GLY A 283 2.12 -8.91 2.05
CA GLY A 283 0.77 -8.54 1.62
C GLY A 283 -0.18 -9.70 1.85
N TYR A 284 -0.02 -10.84 1.18
CA TYR A 284 -0.70 -12.13 1.41
C TYR A 284 -2.19 -12.08 1.80
N PHE A 285 -2.95 -11.09 1.31
CA PHE A 285 -4.34 -10.90 1.72
C PHE A 285 -5.19 -12.09 1.28
N TRP A 286 -5.46 -12.98 2.24
CA TRP A 286 -6.24 -14.19 1.99
C TRP A 286 -7.70 -13.81 1.80
N TRP A 287 -8.22 -14.04 0.58
CA TRP A 287 -9.52 -13.50 0.13
C TRP A 287 -10.69 -13.99 0.99
N ASN A 288 -10.87 -15.30 1.13
CA ASN A 288 -11.98 -15.92 1.88
C ASN A 288 -11.62 -16.17 3.36
N TRP A 289 -10.97 -15.22 4.04
CA TRP A 289 -10.43 -15.50 5.38
C TRP A 289 -11.54 -15.77 6.39
N VAL A 290 -12.67 -15.06 6.34
CA VAL A 290 -13.76 -15.27 7.29
C VAL A 290 -14.35 -16.67 7.11
N GLU A 291 -14.68 -17.04 5.89
CA GLU A 291 -15.30 -18.30 5.50
C GLU A 291 -14.38 -19.49 5.74
N ASP A 292 -13.08 -19.32 5.44
CA ASP A 292 -12.12 -20.41 5.56
C ASP A 292 -11.63 -20.61 6.98
N CYS A 293 -11.63 -19.56 7.80
CA CYS A 293 -10.92 -19.56 9.08
C CYS A 293 -11.81 -19.35 10.30
N ILE A 294 -13.07 -18.92 10.16
CA ILE A 294 -13.99 -18.68 11.27
C ILE A 294 -15.11 -19.74 11.27
N PRO A 295 -15.36 -20.43 12.41
CA PRO A 295 -14.68 -20.29 13.70
C PRO A 295 -13.24 -20.81 13.69
N TYR A 296 -12.37 -20.13 14.45
CA TYR A 296 -10.93 -20.42 14.46
C TYR A 296 -10.54 -21.71 15.20
N LYS A 297 -11.39 -22.17 16.14
CA LYS A 297 -11.09 -23.34 16.98
C LYS A 297 -11.17 -24.61 16.15
N ASN A 298 -10.14 -25.45 16.25
CA ASN A 298 -10.01 -26.70 15.50
C ASN A 298 -10.02 -26.50 13.96
N ASN A 299 -9.74 -25.29 13.48
CA ASN A 299 -9.67 -24.97 12.06
C ASN A 299 -8.22 -25.05 11.56
N ARG A 300 -7.96 -26.00 10.66
CA ARG A 300 -6.60 -26.29 10.17
C ARG A 300 -6.09 -25.25 9.18
N VAL A 301 -6.98 -24.57 8.44
CA VAL A 301 -6.62 -23.46 7.55
C VAL A 301 -6.18 -22.26 8.40
N TYR A 302 -6.97 -21.91 9.41
CA TYR A 302 -6.63 -20.86 10.38
C TYR A 302 -5.27 -21.13 11.06
N GLU A 303 -5.06 -22.32 11.61
CA GLU A 303 -3.79 -22.66 12.27
C GLU A 303 -2.60 -22.62 11.30
N THR A 304 -2.83 -22.93 10.02
CA THR A 304 -1.80 -22.80 9.00
C THR A 304 -1.42 -21.34 8.78
N ILE A 305 -2.39 -20.45 8.51
CA ILE A 305 -2.14 -19.00 8.34
C ILE A 305 -1.46 -18.42 9.60
N ARG A 306 -2.00 -18.76 10.76
CA ARG A 306 -1.48 -18.36 12.07
C ARG A 306 -0.04 -18.80 12.32
N SER A 307 0.39 -19.94 11.75
CA SER A 307 1.76 -20.43 11.90
C SER A 307 2.80 -19.53 11.22
N TYR A 308 2.42 -18.76 10.21
CA TYR A 308 3.29 -17.82 9.49
C TYR A 308 3.32 -16.41 10.10
N GLY A 309 2.52 -16.16 11.14
CA GLY A 309 2.39 -14.85 11.80
C GLY A 309 1.13 -14.08 11.40
N GLY A 310 0.34 -14.64 10.48
CA GLY A 310 -1.03 -14.18 10.26
C GLY A 310 -1.99 -14.67 11.33
#